data_AF-A0A519N1J6-F1
#
_entry.id   AF-A0A519N1J6-F1
#
_cell.length_a   1.000
_cell.length_b   1.000
_cell.length_c   1.000
_cell.angle_alpha   90.00
_cell.angle_beta   90.00
_cell.angle_gamma   90.00
#
_symmetry.space_group_name_H-M   'P 1'
#
loop_
_entity.id
_entity.type
_entity.pdbx_description
1 polymer ?
#
loop_
_entity_poly.entity_id
_entity_poly.type
_entity_poly.pdbx_seq_one_letter_code
_entity_poly.pdbx_strand_id
1 'polypeptide(L)'
;MKKALYFIIPAFVVFGILAFGRLNAPCKKNVVVEGIVSSVSEGGVKDAIVKLEEHEISYYINRGLENQFTLESLTQHIVGKKVTIHYADRWTLLAPLGTDTKAIKLIEVDQKVLYSDLK
;
A
#
# COMPACT_ATOMS: atom_id res chain seq x y z
N MET A 1 44.72 -5.01 0.29
CA MET A 1 43.33 -5.46 0.03
C MET A 1 42.53 -5.72 1.32
N LYS A 2 43.07 -6.41 2.34
CA LYS A 2 42.35 -6.65 3.62
C LYS A 2 41.90 -5.38 4.36
N LYS A 3 42.68 -4.29 4.27
CA LYS A 3 42.36 -2.99 4.89
C LYS A 3 41.08 -2.34 4.36
N ALA A 4 40.81 -2.45 3.06
CA ALA A 4 39.57 -1.95 2.45
C ALA A 4 38.34 -2.74 2.93
N LEU A 5 38.51 -4.05 3.17
CA LEU A 5 37.44 -4.92 3.65
C LEU A 5 36.91 -4.49 5.04
N TYR A 6 37.80 -3.99 5.93
CA TYR A 6 37.41 -3.46 7.24
C TYR A 6 36.59 -2.18 7.16
N PHE A 7 36.63 -1.44 6.05
CA PHE A 7 35.78 -0.26 5.85
C PHE A 7 34.49 -0.59 5.10
N ILE A 8 34.53 -1.57 4.19
CA ILE A 8 33.37 -2.00 3.39
C ILE A 8 32.32 -2.69 4.27
N ILE A 9 32.74 -3.60 5.17
CA ILE A 9 31.83 -4.35 6.04
C ILE A 9 30.97 -3.41 6.93
N PRO A 10 31.54 -2.49 7.73
CA PRO A 10 30.73 -1.60 8.55
C PRO A 10 29.89 -0.64 7.71
N ALA A 11 30.35 -0.20 6.54
CA ALA A 11 29.53 0.58 5.62
C ALA A 11 28.29 -0.18 5.13
N PHE A 12 28.44 -1.48 4.80
CA PHE A 12 27.31 -2.35 4.44
C PHE A 12 26.36 -2.60 5.62
N VAL A 13 26.89 -2.75 6.84
CA VAL A 13 26.06 -2.91 8.06
C VAL A 13 25.27 -1.63 8.34
N VAL A 14 25.90 -0.46 8.28
CA VAL A 14 25.22 0.84 8.43
C VAL A 14 24.16 1.04 7.34
N PHE A 15 24.49 0.70 6.08
CA PHE A 15 23.53 0.76 4.98
C PHE A 15 22.33 -0.17 5.21
N GLY A 16 22.58 -1.40 5.70
CA GLY A 16 21.51 -2.33 6.08
C GLY A 16 20.60 -1.75 7.16
N ILE A 17 21.17 -1.18 8.23
CA ILE A 17 20.39 -0.56 9.30
C ILE A 17 19.55 0.60 8.77
N LEU A 18 20.08 1.43 7.86
CA LEU A 18 19.35 2.55 7.26
C LEU A 18 18.26 2.09 6.29
N ALA A 19 18.51 1.03 5.51
CA ALA A 19 17.55 0.47 4.57
C ALA A 19 16.37 -0.21 5.29
N PHE A 20 16.64 -0.98 6.35
CA PHE A 20 15.63 -1.76 7.06
C PHE A 20 14.99 -1.03 8.25
N GLY A 21 15.71 -0.11 8.90
CA GLY A 21 15.24 0.58 10.12
C GLY A 21 14.02 1.48 9.92
N ARG A 22 13.69 1.85 8.66
CA ARG A 22 12.51 2.67 8.34
C ARG A 22 11.25 1.86 7.98
N LEU A 23 11.30 0.53 7.86
CA LEU A 23 10.10 -0.26 7.51
C LEU A 23 8.95 -0.10 8.53
N ASN A 24 9.29 0.21 9.79
CA ASN A 24 8.33 0.33 10.90
C ASN A 24 7.96 1.78 11.24
N ALA A 25 8.46 2.78 10.50
CA ALA A 25 8.07 4.15 10.76
C ALA A 25 6.62 4.38 10.33
N PRO A 26 5.76 5.00 11.17
CA PRO A 26 4.41 5.35 10.76
C PRO A 26 4.49 6.28 9.55
N CYS A 27 3.82 5.88 8.48
CA CYS A 27 3.79 6.65 7.24
C CYS A 27 3.04 7.96 7.52
N LYS A 28 3.76 9.08 7.53
CA LYS A 28 3.21 10.40 7.93
C LYS A 28 2.34 11.06 6.86
N LYS A 29 2.36 10.56 5.62
CA LYS A 29 1.68 11.19 4.48
C LYS A 29 0.59 10.26 3.95
N ASN A 30 -0.66 10.64 4.22
CA ASN A 30 -1.82 10.09 3.53
C ASN A 30 -1.96 10.82 2.21
N VAL A 31 -1.90 10.08 1.11
CA VAL A 31 -2.19 10.61 -0.23
C VAL A 31 -3.61 10.21 -0.58
N VAL A 32 -4.35 11.15 -1.16
CA VAL A 32 -5.75 10.97 -1.57
C VAL A 32 -5.78 10.89 -3.09
N VAL A 33 -6.46 9.88 -3.61
CA VAL A 33 -6.73 9.71 -5.03
C VAL A 33 -8.20 9.39 -5.23
N GLU A 34 -8.74 9.84 -6.36
CA GLU A 34 -10.10 9.54 -6.77
C GLU A 34 -10.05 8.83 -8.12
N GLY A 35 -10.92 7.85 -8.31
CA GLY A 35 -11.05 7.18 -9.60
C GLY A 35 -12.17 6.17 -9.63
N ILE A 36 -12.46 5.65 -10.83
CA ILE A 36 -13.45 4.61 -11.07
C ILE A 36 -12.78 3.26 -10.85
N VAL A 37 -13.38 2.40 -10.02
CA VAL A 37 -12.83 1.06 -9.80
C VAL A 37 -13.08 0.18 -11.03
N SER A 38 -11.99 -0.25 -11.67
CA SER A 38 -12.03 -1.16 -12.82
C SER A 38 -12.22 -2.61 -12.40
N SER A 39 -11.56 -3.03 -11.32
CA SER A 39 -11.60 -4.41 -10.85
C SER A 39 -11.20 -4.54 -9.39
N VAL A 40 -11.71 -5.61 -8.77
CA VAL A 40 -11.32 -6.05 -7.42
C VAL A 40 -10.90 -7.52 -7.51
N SER A 41 -9.78 -7.87 -6.89
CA SER A 41 -9.27 -9.24 -6.87
C SER A 41 -8.67 -9.59 -5.52
N GLU A 42 -8.59 -10.88 -5.20
CA GLU A 42 -7.81 -11.34 -4.04
C GLU A 42 -6.32 -11.40 -4.38
N GLY A 43 -5.48 -11.02 -3.41
CA GLY A 43 -4.03 -11.19 -3.49
C GLY A 43 -3.43 -11.61 -2.15
N GLY A 44 -2.21 -12.14 -2.19
CA GLY A 44 -1.46 -12.49 -0.98
C GLY A 44 -2.23 -13.43 -0.05
N VAL A 45 -2.25 -13.10 1.24
CA VAL A 45 -3.02 -13.83 2.26
C VAL A 45 -4.29 -13.04 2.56
N LYS A 46 -5.33 -13.25 1.74
CA LYS A 46 -6.65 -12.61 1.91
C LYS A 46 -6.61 -11.08 1.84
N ASP A 47 -5.69 -10.51 1.07
CA ASP A 47 -5.68 -9.09 0.76
C ASP A 47 -6.69 -8.80 -0.35
N ALA A 48 -7.38 -7.66 -0.27
CA ALA A 48 -8.23 -7.18 -1.34
C ALA A 48 -7.47 -6.18 -2.20
N ILE A 49 -7.26 -6.47 -3.48
CA ILE A 49 -6.62 -5.59 -4.45
C ILE A 49 -7.71 -4.85 -5.22
N VAL A 50 -7.55 -3.53 -5.34
CA VAL A 50 -8.43 -2.60 -6.05
C VAL A 50 -7.61 -1.90 -7.14
N LYS A 51 -8.12 -1.91 -8.37
CA LYS A 51 -7.54 -1.15 -9.49
C LYS A 51 -8.49 -0.04 -9.92
N LEU A 52 -7.92 1.12 -10.24
CA LEU A 52 -8.67 2.24 -10.79
C LEU A 52 -8.47 2.29 -12.32
N GLU A 53 -9.41 2.84 -13.06
CA GLU A 53 -9.28 3.01 -14.52
C GLU A 53 -8.23 4.05 -14.88
N GLU A 54 -8.11 5.09 -14.06
CA GLU A 54 -7.27 6.26 -14.29
C GLU A 54 -5.81 6.06 -13.85
N HIS A 55 -5.52 4.95 -13.16
CA HIS A 55 -4.22 4.68 -12.56
C HIS A 55 -3.73 3.27 -12.88
N GLU A 56 -2.49 3.14 -13.34
CA GLU A 56 -1.86 1.84 -13.64
C GLU A 56 -1.42 1.07 -12.37
N ILE A 57 -1.33 1.76 -11.23
CA ILE A 57 -0.91 1.17 -9.96
C ILE A 57 -2.05 0.42 -9.27
N SER A 58 -1.69 -0.55 -8.44
CA SER A 58 -2.66 -1.35 -7.68
C SER A 58 -2.75 -0.89 -6.23
N TYR A 59 -3.95 -0.76 -5.71
CA TYR A 59 -4.20 -0.43 -4.31
C TYR A 59 -4.62 -1.70 -3.57
N TYR A 60 -4.25 -1.86 -2.31
CA TYR A 60 -4.63 -3.06 -1.56
C TYR A 60 -5.04 -2.77 -0.11
N ILE A 61 -6.01 -3.53 0.36
CA ILE A 61 -6.42 -3.61 1.77
C ILE A 61 -5.78 -4.85 2.35
N ASN A 62 -4.87 -4.67 3.31
CA ASN A 62 -4.22 -5.79 3.98
C ASN A 62 -5.25 -6.59 4.78
N ARG A 63 -5.30 -7.91 4.58
CA ARG A 63 -6.26 -8.82 5.22
C ARG A 63 -7.72 -8.36 5.10
N GLY A 64 -8.04 -7.61 4.04
CA GLY A 64 -9.38 -7.05 3.83
C GLY A 64 -10.47 -8.12 3.72
N LEU A 65 -10.08 -9.33 3.30
CA LEU A 65 -10.98 -10.48 3.12
C LEU A 65 -11.01 -11.44 4.33
N GLU A 66 -10.33 -11.11 5.45
CA GLU A 66 -10.34 -11.97 6.64
C GLU A 66 -11.61 -11.81 7.49
N ASN A 67 -12.07 -10.58 7.73
CA ASN A 67 -13.07 -10.32 8.78
C ASN A 67 -14.14 -9.25 8.46
N GLN A 68 -14.01 -8.49 7.37
CA GLN A 68 -14.93 -7.37 7.07
C GLN A 68 -15.63 -7.47 5.72
N PHE A 69 -14.95 -7.93 4.68
CA PHE A 69 -15.51 -8.04 3.33
C PHE A 69 -15.34 -9.45 2.77
N THR A 70 -16.33 -9.90 2.00
CA THR A 70 -16.10 -10.96 1.01
C THR A 70 -15.69 -10.33 -0.32
N LEU A 71 -14.92 -11.03 -1.14
CA LEU A 71 -14.51 -10.52 -2.45
C LEU A 71 -15.73 -10.12 -3.29
N GLU A 72 -16.77 -10.94 -3.29
CA GLU A 72 -18.03 -10.69 -3.99
C GLU A 72 -18.73 -9.42 -3.46
N SER A 73 -18.87 -9.28 -2.13
CA SER A 73 -19.48 -8.10 -1.54
C SER A 73 -18.72 -6.83 -1.92
N LEU A 74 -17.38 -6.85 -1.82
CA LEU A 74 -16.57 -5.68 -2.14
C LEU A 74 -16.71 -5.32 -3.61
N THR A 75 -16.64 -6.32 -4.50
CA THR A 75 -16.81 -6.16 -5.95
C THR A 75 -18.15 -5.47 -6.27
N GLN A 76 -19.26 -5.97 -5.73
CA GLN A 76 -20.58 -5.39 -5.95
C GLN A 76 -20.72 -3.96 -5.40
N HIS A 77 -20.01 -3.65 -4.31
CA HIS A 77 -20.11 -2.33 -3.67
C HIS A 77 -19.31 -1.25 -4.39
N ILE A 78 -18.16 -1.58 -5.01
CA ILE A 78 -17.22 -0.56 -5.50
C ILE A 78 -16.91 -0.62 -6.99
N VAL A 79 -17.03 -1.76 -7.68
CA VAL A 79 -16.69 -1.86 -9.11
C VAL A 79 -17.62 -0.98 -9.94
N GLY A 80 -17.04 -0.23 -10.88
CA GLY A 80 -17.74 0.74 -11.73
C GLY A 80 -18.19 2.01 -11.01
N LYS A 81 -17.87 2.17 -9.71
CA LYS A 81 -18.17 3.38 -8.95
C LYS A 81 -16.93 4.24 -8.79
N LYS A 82 -17.16 5.55 -8.67
CA LYS A 82 -16.12 6.49 -8.26
C LYS A 82 -15.87 6.33 -6.77
N VAL A 83 -14.61 6.13 -6.40
CA VAL A 83 -14.17 5.98 -5.01
C VAL A 83 -13.07 6.97 -4.69
N THR A 84 -12.99 7.35 -3.42
CA THR A 84 -11.89 8.13 -2.87
C THR A 84 -11.04 7.24 -2.00
N ILE A 85 -9.78 7.02 -2.39
CA ILE A 85 -8.83 6.15 -1.70
C ILE A 85 -7.79 7.02 -1.00
N HIS A 86 -7.62 6.81 0.30
CA HIS A 86 -6.49 7.32 1.06
C HIS A 86 -5.50 6.20 1.25
N TYR A 87 -4.27 6.39 0.81
CA TYR A 87 -3.20 5.40 0.97
C TYR A 87 -1.95 6.00 1.63
N ALA A 88 -1.16 5.13 2.23
CA ALA A 88 0.10 5.48 2.86
C ALA A 88 1.22 5.52 1.81
N ASP A 89 1.79 6.70 1.54
CA ASP A 89 2.91 6.81 0.60
C ASP A 89 4.25 6.48 1.28
N ARG A 90 4.78 5.29 1.00
CA ARG A 90 6.05 4.82 1.58
C ARG A 90 7.20 5.03 0.60
N TRP A 91 8.05 5.99 0.95
CA TRP A 91 9.40 6.10 0.39
C TRP A 91 10.37 5.25 1.21
N THR A 92 11.17 4.42 0.55
CA THR A 92 12.29 3.71 1.21
C THR A 92 13.55 3.84 0.37
N LEU A 93 14.72 3.60 0.98
CA LEU A 93 15.98 3.60 0.25
C LEU A 93 16.02 2.55 -0.89
N LEU A 94 15.27 1.45 -0.73
CA LEU A 94 15.13 0.38 -1.73
C LEU A 94 14.03 0.67 -2.77
N ALA A 95 13.12 1.60 -2.48
CA ALA A 95 12.04 2.03 -3.37
C ALA A 95 11.93 3.56 -3.34
N PRO A 96 12.94 4.28 -3.88
CA PRO A 96 13.02 5.74 -3.77
C PRO A 96 12.01 6.49 -4.65
N LEU A 97 11.37 5.80 -5.59
CA LEU A 97 10.27 6.32 -6.41
C LEU A 97 8.91 5.76 -5.96
N GLY A 98 8.87 5.02 -4.85
CA GLY A 98 7.70 4.28 -4.40
C GLY A 98 7.60 2.90 -5.05
N THR A 99 6.42 2.29 -4.90
CA THR A 99 6.07 0.95 -5.35
C THR A 99 4.81 1.01 -6.21
N ASP A 100 4.66 0.06 -7.13
CA ASP A 100 3.45 -0.06 -7.98
C ASP A 100 2.23 -0.58 -7.20
N THR A 101 2.42 -0.91 -5.92
CA THR A 101 1.38 -1.31 -4.99
C THR A 101 1.32 -0.35 -3.81
N LYS A 102 0.11 0.09 -3.44
CA LYS A 102 -0.10 1.05 -2.34
C LYS A 102 -1.12 0.52 -1.34
N ALA A 103 -0.78 0.60 -0.05
CA ALA A 103 -1.65 0.14 1.02
C ALA A 103 -2.74 1.18 1.33
N ILE A 104 -3.99 0.78 1.14
CA ILE A 104 -5.17 1.57 1.46
C ILE A 104 -5.30 1.71 2.99
N LYS A 105 -5.59 2.92 3.43
CA LYS A 105 -5.89 3.29 4.82
C LYS A 105 -7.35 3.66 5.01
N LEU A 106 -7.97 4.26 4.00
CA LEU A 106 -9.38 4.62 3.99
C LEU A 106 -9.89 4.50 2.56
N ILE A 107 -11.12 4.02 2.40
CA ILE A 107 -11.84 4.09 1.13
C ILE A 107 -13.25 4.62 1.39
N GLU A 108 -13.62 5.62 0.61
CA GLU A 108 -14.92 6.27 0.66
C GLU A 108 -15.64 6.08 -0.68
N VAL A 109 -16.94 5.82 -0.59
CA VAL A 109 -17.85 5.69 -1.74
C VAL A 109 -19.05 6.57 -1.45
N ASP A 110 -19.39 7.48 -2.35
CA ASP A 110 -20.51 8.41 -2.18
C ASP A 110 -20.47 9.16 -0.83
N GLN A 111 -19.29 9.64 -0.42
CA GLN A 111 -19.03 10.32 0.86
C GLN A 111 -19.30 9.47 2.12
N LYS A 112 -19.44 8.15 1.97
CA LYS A 112 -19.53 7.20 3.08
C LYS A 112 -18.24 6.41 3.19
N VAL A 113 -17.71 6.32 4.41
CA VAL A 113 -16.55 5.47 4.71
C VAL A 113 -16.98 4.01 4.56
N LEU A 114 -16.40 3.34 3.56
CA LEU A 114 -16.60 1.90 3.37
C LEU A 114 -15.61 1.11 4.23
N TYR A 115 -14.34 1.51 4.26
CA TYR A 115 -13.31 0.86 5.08
C TYR A 115 -12.33 1.88 5.63
N SER A 116 -11.88 1.65 6.87
CA SER A 116 -10.85 2.40 7.58
C SER A 116 -9.91 1.45 8.33
N ASP A 117 -8.61 1.60 8.11
CA ASP A 117 -7.53 0.97 8.90
C ASP A 117 -7.22 1.76 10.19
N LEU A 118 -7.77 2.97 10.31
CA LEU A 118 -7.73 3.78 11.52
C LEU A 118 -8.96 3.42 12.35
N LYS A 119 -8.78 2.61 13.38
CA LYS A 119 -9.80 2.33 14.40
C LYS A 119 -9.72 3.34 15.53
#